data_AF-A0A835WFD7-F1
#
_entry.id   AF-A0A835WFD7-F1
#
_cell.length_a   1.000
_cell.length_b   1.000
_cell.length_c   1.000
_cell.angle_alpha   90.00
_cell.angle_beta   90.00
_cell.angle_gamma   90.00
#
_symmetry.space_group_name_H-M   'P 1'
#
loop_
_entity.id
_entity.type
_entity.pdbx_description
1 polymer ?
#
loop_
_entity_poly.entity_id
_entity_poly.type
_entity_poly.pdbx_seq_one_letter_code
_entity_poly.pdbx_strand_id
1 'polypeptide(L)'
;MVSVAALAGSIKESFMANAAVYYILAASIVELIAAGVVCDEAYKCESYVAYAVAVGAVSTFFTFVHAIICTFKPTLAAKIAPFLSTFLVLWWIPGAGIPTFKSPFVTVGNGYFSCWVAFLASLVFFQHNGLAMLSGSGPRPSSSTEGQEAHAAQGQSSSQV
;
A
#
# COMPACT_ATOMS: atom_id res chain seq x y z
N MET A 1 -4.23 14.49 -24.01
CA MET A 1 -3.29 13.34 -24.00
C MET A 1 -2.23 13.63 -22.96
N VAL A 2 -2.10 12.81 -21.92
CA VAL A 2 -1.02 12.92 -20.95
C VAL A 2 0.26 12.44 -21.64
N SER A 3 1.32 13.25 -21.64
CA SER A 3 2.61 12.84 -22.20
C SER A 3 3.20 11.70 -21.37
N VAL A 4 3.86 10.73 -22.02
CA VAL A 4 4.55 9.62 -21.35
C VAL A 4 5.54 10.13 -20.30
N ALA A 5 6.21 11.26 -20.57
CA ALA A 5 7.12 11.90 -19.62
C ALA A 5 6.39 12.42 -18.37
N ALA A 6 5.19 12.99 -18.54
CA ALA A 6 4.37 13.45 -17.42
C ALA A 6 3.86 12.28 -16.58
N LEU A 7 3.43 11.18 -17.22
CA LEU A 7 3.03 9.96 -16.51
C LEU A 7 4.19 9.35 -15.71
N ALA A 8 5.38 9.28 -16.30
CA ALA A 8 6.58 8.77 -15.62
C ALA A 8 6.95 9.63 -14.40
N GLY A 9 6.82 10.95 -14.50
CA GLY A 9 7.00 11.87 -13.38
C GLY A 9 6.01 11.61 -12.23
N SER A 10 4.71 11.53 -12.54
CA SER A 10 3.67 11.25 -11.54
C SER A 10 3.85 9.88 -10.87
N ILE A 11 4.28 8.86 -11.61
CA ILE A 11 4.57 7.53 -11.05
C ILE A 11 5.75 7.60 -10.06
N LYS A 12 6.82 8.31 -10.42
CA LYS A 12 8.00 8.45 -9.55
C LYS A 12 7.66 9.16 -8.24
N GLU A 13 6.92 10.26 -8.30
CA GLU A 13 6.47 10.98 -7.11
C GLU A 13 5.56 10.13 -6.22
N SER A 14 4.60 9.42 -6.83
CA SER A 14 3.72 8.48 -6.12
C SER A 14 4.52 7.37 -5.44
N PHE A 15 5.53 6.80 -6.12
CA PHE A 15 6.39 5.76 -5.57
C PHE A 15 7.16 6.24 -4.34
N MET A 16 7.79 7.41 -4.42
CA MET A 16 8.56 7.96 -3.30
C MET A 16 7.67 8.27 -2.08
N ALA A 17 6.44 8.73 -2.31
CA ALA A 17 5.50 9.05 -1.23
C ALA A 17 4.78 7.82 -0.63
N ASN A 18 4.57 6.76 -1.42
CA ASN A 18 3.75 5.61 -1.04
C ASN A 18 4.51 4.28 -1.12
N ALA A 19 5.84 4.31 -0.92
CA ALA A 19 6.72 3.16 -1.11
C ALA A 19 6.21 1.89 -0.39
N ALA A 20 5.68 2.03 0.83
CA ALA A 20 5.12 0.92 1.60
C ALA A 20 4.01 0.16 0.84
N VAL A 21 3.10 0.87 0.14
CA VAL A 21 2.04 0.25 -0.65
C VAL A 21 2.61 -0.60 -1.79
N TYR A 22 3.65 -0.09 -2.47
CA TYR A 22 4.31 -0.81 -3.55
C TYR A 22 5.07 -2.05 -3.04
N TYR A 23 5.68 -1.99 -1.86
CA TYR A 23 6.28 -3.16 -1.22
C TYR A 23 5.24 -4.21 -0.85
N ILE A 24 4.09 -3.80 -0.27
CA ILE A 24 3.00 -4.73 0.02
C ILE A 24 2.47 -5.36 -1.27
N LEU A 25 2.26 -4.58 -2.33
CA LEU A 25 1.80 -5.07 -3.62
C LEU A 25 2.77 -6.10 -4.21
N ALA A 26 4.05 -5.78 -4.29
CA ALA A 26 5.06 -6.68 -4.82
C ALA A 26 5.14 -7.98 -4.01
N ALA A 27 5.15 -7.88 -2.68
CA ALA A 27 5.17 -9.04 -1.80
C ALA A 27 3.89 -9.88 -1.91
N SER A 28 2.72 -9.25 -2.04
CA SER A 28 1.44 -9.94 -2.24
C SER A 28 1.41 -10.71 -3.55
N ILE A 29 2.00 -10.18 -4.62
CA ILE A 29 2.12 -10.87 -5.91
C ILE A 29 3.06 -12.06 -5.79
N VAL A 30 4.21 -11.91 -5.13
CA VAL A 30 5.15 -13.03 -4.92
C VAL A 30 4.49 -14.14 -4.09
N GLU A 31 3.79 -13.79 -3.03
CA GLU A 31 3.06 -14.73 -2.18
C GLU A 31 1.95 -15.43 -2.96
N LEU A 32 1.13 -14.68 -3.72
CA LEU A 32 0.07 -15.22 -4.57
C LEU A 32 0.61 -16.21 -5.60
N ILE A 33 1.72 -15.89 -6.27
CA ILE A 33 2.36 -16.78 -7.23
C ILE A 33 2.88 -18.03 -6.53
N ALA A 34 3.60 -17.86 -5.40
CA ALA A 34 4.16 -18.98 -4.66
C ALA A 34 3.05 -19.94 -4.15
N ALA A 35 1.95 -19.40 -3.63
CA ALA A 35 0.81 -20.18 -3.16
C ALA A 35 0.07 -20.83 -4.33
N GLY A 36 -0.06 -20.12 -5.46
CA GLY A 36 -0.65 -20.62 -6.69
C GLY A 36 0.11 -21.79 -7.29
N VAL A 37 1.45 -21.73 -7.31
CA VAL A 37 2.30 -22.85 -7.75
C VAL A 37 2.11 -24.06 -6.84
N VAL A 38 2.11 -23.88 -5.52
CA VAL A 38 1.87 -25.00 -4.58
C VAL A 38 0.48 -25.61 -4.76
N CYS A 39 -0.53 -24.76 -4.98
CA CYS A 39 -1.90 -25.14 -5.26
C CYS A 39 -2.01 -26.01 -6.54
N ASP A 40 -1.27 -25.65 -7.59
CA ASP A 40 -1.23 -26.39 -8.87
C ASP A 40 -0.44 -27.70 -8.74
N GLU A 41 0.77 -27.68 -8.18
CA GLU A 41 1.63 -28.86 -8.03
C GLU A 41 1.00 -29.96 -7.16
N ALA A 42 0.28 -29.58 -6.10
CA ALA A 42 -0.38 -30.53 -5.22
C ALA A 42 -1.71 -31.08 -5.78
N TYR A 43 -2.21 -30.54 -6.90
CA TYR A 43 -3.57 -30.75 -7.43
C TYR A 43 -4.68 -30.58 -6.37
N LYS A 44 -4.39 -29.85 -5.29
CA LYS A 44 -5.24 -29.71 -4.10
C LYS A 44 -5.08 -28.32 -3.52
N CYS A 45 -6.02 -27.46 -3.88
CA CYS A 45 -6.12 -26.10 -3.36
C CYS A 45 -7.13 -26.04 -2.22
N GLU A 46 -6.77 -26.63 -1.07
CA GLU A 46 -7.66 -26.71 0.08
C GLU A 46 -7.01 -26.14 1.34
N SER A 47 -7.85 -25.79 2.32
CA SER A 47 -7.42 -25.37 3.65
C SER A 47 -6.39 -24.22 3.61
N TYR A 48 -5.21 -24.42 4.20
CA TYR A 48 -4.18 -23.38 4.33
C TYR A 48 -3.59 -22.89 3.01
N VAL A 49 -3.51 -23.76 1.99
CA VAL A 49 -2.98 -23.37 0.67
C VAL A 49 -3.96 -22.43 -0.03
N ALA A 50 -5.25 -22.77 -0.02
CA ALA A 50 -6.31 -21.89 -0.55
C ALA A 50 -6.40 -20.57 0.22
N TYR A 51 -6.20 -20.62 1.55
CA TYR A 51 -6.12 -19.42 2.38
C TYR A 51 -4.94 -18.52 1.98
N ALA A 52 -3.74 -19.07 1.78
CA ALA A 52 -2.57 -18.33 1.33
C ALA A 52 -2.83 -17.63 -0.02
N VAL A 53 -3.35 -18.36 -1.02
CA VAL A 53 -3.78 -17.78 -2.31
C VAL A 53 -4.76 -16.62 -2.10
N ALA A 54 -5.74 -16.76 -1.21
CA ALA A 54 -6.70 -15.71 -0.92
C ALA A 54 -6.05 -14.48 -0.26
N VAL A 55 -5.10 -14.68 0.66
CA VAL A 55 -4.37 -13.60 1.34
C VAL A 55 -3.63 -12.72 0.32
N GLY A 56 -2.88 -13.34 -0.60
CA GLY A 56 -2.17 -12.65 -1.67
C GLY A 56 -3.09 -12.00 -2.69
N ALA A 57 -4.16 -12.68 -3.11
CA ALA A 57 -5.10 -12.15 -4.10
C ALA A 57 -5.84 -10.91 -3.59
N VAL A 58 -6.38 -10.97 -2.37
CA VAL A 58 -7.10 -9.86 -1.75
C VAL A 58 -6.17 -8.66 -1.55
N SER A 59 -4.96 -8.89 -1.03
CA SER A 59 -3.98 -7.82 -0.82
C SER A 59 -3.51 -7.20 -2.13
N THR A 60 -3.24 -8.02 -3.16
CA THR A 60 -2.89 -7.55 -4.51
C THR A 60 -3.98 -6.66 -5.07
N PHE A 61 -5.24 -7.08 -4.99
CA PHE A 61 -6.37 -6.28 -5.48
C PHE A 61 -6.44 -4.90 -4.80
N PHE A 62 -6.46 -4.86 -3.46
CA PHE A 62 -6.61 -3.60 -2.75
C PHE A 62 -5.41 -2.67 -2.91
N THR A 63 -4.19 -3.21 -2.87
CA THR A 63 -2.97 -2.39 -3.03
C THR A 63 -2.76 -1.93 -4.47
N PHE A 64 -3.16 -2.73 -5.46
CA PHE A 64 -3.15 -2.33 -6.86
C PHE A 64 -4.14 -1.19 -7.13
N VAL A 65 -5.39 -1.35 -6.68
CA VAL A 65 -6.41 -0.29 -6.78
C VAL A 65 -5.93 0.97 -6.06
N HIS A 66 -5.37 0.85 -4.86
CA HIS A 66 -4.86 2.00 -4.13
C HIS A 66 -3.69 2.69 -4.85
N ALA A 67 -2.75 1.94 -5.45
CA ALA A 67 -1.65 2.50 -6.23
C ALA A 67 -2.15 3.30 -7.46
N ILE A 68 -3.21 2.82 -8.13
CA ILE A 68 -3.87 3.57 -9.20
C ILE A 68 -4.47 4.87 -8.64
N ILE A 69 -5.17 4.82 -7.51
CA ILE A 69 -5.78 6.01 -6.89
C ILE A 69 -4.69 7.00 -6.43
N CYS A 70 -3.55 6.55 -5.90
CA CYS A 70 -2.43 7.42 -5.55
C CYS A 70 -1.90 8.19 -6.77
N THR A 71 -1.93 7.57 -7.95
CA THR A 71 -1.44 8.19 -9.20
C THR A 71 -2.43 9.21 -9.76
N PHE A 72 -3.73 8.93 -9.75
CA PHE A 72 -4.72 9.76 -10.43
C PHE A 72 -5.57 10.66 -9.51
N LYS A 73 -5.73 10.29 -8.23
CA LYS A 73 -6.59 10.98 -7.25
C LYS A 73 -5.96 10.96 -5.85
N PRO A 74 -4.81 11.62 -5.63
CA PRO A 74 -4.06 11.56 -4.37
C PRO A 74 -4.86 12.02 -3.15
N THR A 75 -5.74 13.02 -3.30
CA THR A 75 -6.64 13.47 -2.21
C THR A 75 -7.61 12.38 -1.76
N LEU A 76 -8.09 11.55 -2.70
CA LEU A 76 -8.95 10.41 -2.37
C LEU A 76 -8.13 9.28 -1.75
N ALA A 77 -6.91 9.01 -2.26
CA ALA A 77 -6.00 8.04 -1.67
C ALA A 77 -5.73 8.34 -0.19
N ALA A 78 -5.41 9.60 0.15
CA ALA A 78 -5.16 10.01 1.52
C ALA A 78 -6.34 9.78 2.46
N LYS A 79 -7.59 9.88 1.98
CA LYS A 79 -8.80 9.59 2.77
C LYS A 79 -9.01 8.09 3.01
N ILE A 80 -8.60 7.26 2.05
CA ILE A 80 -8.77 5.79 2.11
C ILE A 80 -7.62 5.12 2.87
N ALA A 81 -6.41 5.69 2.81
CA ALA A 81 -5.20 5.11 3.36
C ALA A 81 -5.29 4.70 4.85
N PRO A 82 -5.93 5.47 5.76
CA PRO A 82 -6.08 5.05 7.17
C PRO A 82 -6.86 3.74 7.31
N PHE A 83 -7.98 3.60 6.60
CA PHE A 83 -8.82 2.40 6.63
C PHE A 83 -8.12 1.21 5.99
N LEU A 84 -7.52 1.43 4.81
CA LEU A 84 -6.82 0.38 4.09
C LEU A 84 -5.59 -0.12 4.87
N SER A 85 -4.82 0.78 5.48
CA SER A 85 -3.65 0.41 6.26
C SER A 85 -4.03 -0.42 7.49
N THR A 86 -5.11 -0.05 8.19
CA THR A 86 -5.65 -0.83 9.31
C THR A 86 -6.07 -2.23 8.87
N PHE A 87 -6.82 -2.30 7.76
CA PHE A 87 -7.23 -3.57 7.17
C PHE A 87 -6.01 -4.45 6.83
N LEU A 88 -5.00 -3.90 6.16
CA LEU A 88 -3.82 -4.65 5.74
C LEU A 88 -3.00 -5.18 6.93
N VAL A 89 -2.89 -4.44 8.03
CA VAL A 89 -2.25 -4.97 9.25
C VAL A 89 -3.04 -6.15 9.80
N LEU A 90 -4.35 -5.98 9.99
CA LEU A 90 -5.20 -7.06 10.52
C LEU A 90 -5.25 -8.28 9.59
N TRP A 91 -5.15 -8.06 8.28
CA TRP A 91 -5.13 -9.12 7.26
C TRP A 91 -3.79 -9.87 7.24
N TRP A 92 -2.68 -9.15 7.32
CA TRP A 92 -1.35 -9.75 7.24
C TRP A 92 -0.84 -10.33 8.56
N ILE A 93 -1.46 -10.04 9.72
CA ILE A 93 -1.15 -10.76 10.98
C ILE A 93 -1.35 -12.28 10.81
N PRO A 94 -2.57 -12.79 10.51
CA PRO A 94 -2.76 -14.20 10.22
C PRO A 94 -2.19 -14.59 8.85
N GLY A 95 -2.14 -13.65 7.89
CA GLY A 95 -1.57 -13.88 6.56
C GLY A 95 -0.05 -14.15 6.54
N ALA A 96 0.69 -13.66 7.54
CA ALA A 96 2.08 -14.05 7.76
C ALA A 96 2.16 -15.27 8.67
N GLY A 97 1.37 -15.30 9.75
CA GLY A 97 1.43 -16.37 10.74
C GLY A 97 1.04 -17.75 10.20
N ILE A 98 -0.16 -17.90 9.64
CA ILE A 98 -0.66 -19.21 9.23
C ILE A 98 0.20 -19.82 8.11
N PRO A 99 0.52 -19.10 7.01
CA PRO A 99 1.34 -19.67 5.94
C PRO A 99 2.74 -20.08 6.38
N THR A 100 3.36 -19.35 7.32
CA THR A 100 4.75 -19.58 7.73
C THR A 100 4.93 -20.55 8.91
N PHE A 101 3.91 -20.72 9.75
CA PHE A 101 3.96 -21.66 10.89
C PHE A 101 3.14 -22.94 10.67
N LYS A 102 2.23 -22.98 9.69
CA LYS A 102 1.39 -24.17 9.40
C LYS A 102 1.63 -24.75 8.02
N SER A 103 1.33 -23.99 6.97
CA SER A 103 1.41 -24.42 5.56
C SER A 103 0.95 -23.27 4.66
N PRO A 104 1.51 -23.08 3.44
CA PRO A 104 2.50 -23.95 2.79
C PRO A 104 3.96 -23.55 3.02
N PHE A 105 4.23 -22.35 3.53
CA PHE A 105 5.56 -21.78 3.60
C PHE A 105 6.25 -22.07 4.93
N VAL A 106 6.28 -23.31 5.40
CA VAL A 106 7.00 -23.66 6.65
C VAL A 106 8.52 -23.73 6.47
N THR A 107 8.97 -23.86 5.23
CA THR A 107 10.38 -23.79 4.85
C THR A 107 10.69 -22.41 4.29
N VAL A 108 11.85 -21.87 4.63
CA VAL A 108 12.31 -20.57 4.10
C VAL A 108 12.41 -20.60 2.58
N GLY A 109 11.96 -19.53 1.94
CA GLY A 109 11.86 -19.40 0.48
C GLY A 109 11.06 -18.16 0.11
N ASN A 110 10.77 -17.99 -1.19
CA ASN A 110 10.12 -16.78 -1.69
C ASN A 110 8.78 -16.49 -1.00
N GLY A 111 7.90 -17.49 -0.88
CA GLY A 111 6.62 -17.37 -0.17
C GLY A 111 6.77 -17.02 1.31
N TYR A 112 7.76 -17.60 1.99
CA TYR A 112 8.07 -17.29 3.40
C TYR A 112 8.44 -15.81 3.56
N PHE A 113 9.40 -15.34 2.77
CA PHE A 113 9.88 -13.96 2.86
C PHE A 113 8.83 -12.95 2.42
N SER A 114 8.04 -13.26 1.39
CA SER A 114 6.99 -12.37 0.92
C SER A 114 5.91 -12.14 1.99
N CYS A 115 5.51 -13.18 2.74
CA CYS A 115 4.59 -13.04 3.86
C CYS A 115 5.07 -12.01 4.89
N TRP A 116 6.35 -12.10 5.29
CA TRP A 116 6.93 -11.17 6.27
C TRP A 116 7.15 -9.78 5.71
N VAL A 117 7.60 -9.65 4.46
CA VAL A 117 7.75 -8.33 3.80
C VAL A 117 6.40 -7.62 3.72
N ALA A 118 5.34 -8.33 3.31
CA ALA A 118 4.00 -7.74 3.23
C ALA A 118 3.48 -7.30 4.61
N PHE A 119 3.70 -8.11 5.65
CA PHE A 119 3.32 -7.76 7.02
C PHE A 119 4.11 -6.56 7.57
N LEU A 120 5.43 -6.54 7.44
CA LEU A 120 6.24 -5.42 7.93
C LEU A 120 5.94 -4.13 7.16
N ALA A 121 5.76 -4.22 5.83
CA ALA A 121 5.37 -3.07 5.03
C ALA A 121 3.95 -2.57 5.37
N SER A 122 3.02 -3.44 5.77
CA SER A 122 1.69 -3.01 6.23
C SER A 122 1.76 -2.26 7.57
N LEU A 123 2.65 -2.66 8.48
CA LEU A 123 2.93 -1.90 9.71
C LEU A 123 3.48 -0.51 9.42
N VAL A 124 4.44 -0.39 8.49
CA VAL A 124 4.97 0.92 8.06
C VAL A 124 3.86 1.76 7.43
N PHE A 125 3.05 1.18 6.55
CA PHE A 125 1.93 1.90 5.93
C PHE A 125 0.92 2.40 6.99
N PHE A 126 0.62 1.57 7.99
CA PHE A 126 -0.25 1.93 9.11
C PHE A 126 0.34 3.00 10.02
N GLN A 127 1.64 2.96 10.31
CA GLN A 127 2.31 4.00 11.09
C GLN A 127 2.17 5.38 10.43
N HIS A 128 2.26 5.44 9.09
CA HIS A 128 2.14 6.70 8.36
C HIS A 128 0.70 7.19 8.18
N ASN A 129 -0.28 6.28 8.07
CA ASN A 129 -1.63 6.63 7.64
C ASN A 129 -2.73 6.30 8.65
N GLY A 130 -2.61 5.18 9.36
CA GLY A 130 -3.64 4.67 10.29
C GLY A 130 -3.52 5.22 11.70
N LEU A 131 -2.33 5.60 12.15
CA LEU A 131 -2.10 6.05 13.54
C LEU A 131 -2.93 7.31 13.90
N ALA A 132 -3.16 8.20 12.94
CA ALA A 132 -4.00 9.38 13.13
C ALA A 132 -5.46 9.03 13.48
N MET A 133 -5.98 7.92 12.93
CA MET A 133 -7.31 7.41 13.23
C MET A 133 -7.44 6.95 14.69
N LEU A 134 -6.38 6.36 15.26
CA LEU A 134 -6.36 5.95 16.66
C LEU A 134 -6.11 7.12 17.62
N SER A 135 -5.38 8.14 17.19
CA SER A 135 -5.02 9.29 18.02
C SER A 135 -6.16 10.28 18.25
N GLY A 136 -7.37 10.04 17.70
CA GLY A 136 -8.50 10.97 17.78
C GLY A 136 -8.23 12.36 17.18
N SER A 137 -7.07 12.52 16.54
CA SER A 137 -6.62 13.76 15.93
C SER A 137 -7.17 13.75 14.52
N GLY A 138 -8.16 14.61 14.26
CA GLY A 138 -8.70 14.79 12.91
C GLY A 138 -7.60 15.02 11.87
N PRO A 139 -7.88 14.81 10.58
CA PRO A 139 -6.87 14.90 9.52
C PRO A 139 -6.06 16.20 9.64
N ARG A 140 -4.74 16.09 9.82
CA ARG A 140 -3.88 17.27 9.74
C ARG A 140 -4.04 17.88 8.35
N PRO A 141 -4.37 19.17 8.23
CA PRO A 141 -4.36 19.83 6.94
C PRO A 141 -2.95 19.68 6.35
N SER A 142 -2.89 19.14 5.12
CA SER A 142 -1.66 19.06 4.35
C SER A 142 -1.11 20.47 4.18
N SER A 143 0.11 20.70 4.67
CA SER A 143 0.87 21.96 4.63
C SER A 143 1.25 22.44 3.23
N SER A 144 0.58 21.95 2.18
CA SER A 144 0.80 22.35 0.79
C SER A 144 0.05 23.63 0.40
N THR A 145 -0.90 24.11 1.20
CA THR A 145 -1.70 25.30 0.84
C THR A 145 -1.12 26.61 1.39
N GLU A 146 -0.40 26.61 2.51
CA GLU A 146 0.17 27.85 3.08
C GLU A 146 1.36 28.40 2.28
N GLY A 147 2.04 27.57 1.48
CA GLY A 147 3.18 28.02 0.67
C GLY A 147 2.82 28.77 -0.62
N GLN A 148 1.58 28.64 -1.11
CA GLN A 148 1.15 29.26 -2.38
C GLN A 148 0.42 30.60 -2.19
N GLU A 149 -0.25 30.83 -1.07
CA GLU A 149 -0.91 32.12 -0.80
C GLU A 149 0.07 33.22 -0.39
N ALA A 150 1.18 32.88 0.29
CA ALA A 150 2.19 33.85 0.70
C ALA A 150 2.90 34.52 -0.48
N HIS A 151 3.09 33.82 -1.60
CA HIS A 151 3.74 34.36 -2.80
C HIS A 151 2.81 35.18 -3.70
N ALA A 152 1.48 35.01 -3.59
CA ALA A 152 0.51 35.82 -4.32
C ALA A 152 0.28 37.19 -3.65
N ALA A 153 0.34 37.26 -2.32
CA ALA A 153 0.11 38.51 -1.57
C ALA A 153 1.24 39.55 -1.72
N GLN A 154 2.48 39.12 -2.04
CA GLN A 154 3.61 40.05 -2.22
C GLN A 154 3.71 40.68 -3.62
N GLY A 155 2.92 40.22 -4.60
CA GLY A 155 2.93 40.75 -5.97
C GLY A 155 2.02 41.96 -6.22
N GLN A 156 1.12 42.31 -5.29
CA GLN A 156 0.11 43.36 -5.50
C GLN A 156 0.36 44.67 -4.72
N SER A 157 1.39 44.75 -3.88
CA SER A 157 1.66 45.94 -3.05
C SER A 157 2.63 46.96 -3.68
N SER A 158 3.19 46.70 -4.86
CA SER A 158 4.27 47.53 -5.43
C SER A 158 3.84 48.49 -6.56
N SER A 159 2.54 48.65 -6.82
CA SER A 159 2.03 49.46 -7.96
C SER A 159 1.13 50.63 -7.57
N GLN A 160 1.19 51.09 -6.32
CA GLN A 160 0.42 52.24 -5.83
C GLN A 160 1.30 53.15 -4.96
N VAL A 161 2.37 53.73 -5.52
CA VAL A 161 2.84 55.10 -5.25
C VAL A 161 3.65 55.58 -6.46
#